data_AF-A0A1E5PI06-F1
#
_entry.id   AF-A0A1E5PI06-F1
#
_cell.length_a   1.000
_cell.length_b   1.000
_cell.length_c   1.000
_cell.angle_alpha   90.00
_cell.angle_beta   90.00
_cell.angle_gamma   90.00
#
_symmetry.space_group_name_H-M   'P 1'
#
loop_
_entity.id
_entity.type
_entity.pdbx_description
1 polymer ?
#
loop_
_entity_poly.entity_id
_entity_poly.type
_entity_poly.pdbx_seq_one_letter_code
_entity_poly.pdbx_strand_id
1 'polypeptide(L)'
;MRAGTIAAIVFGIGSVVLTGVATYFGAMVAKDQLEQSQEDADRRVREQASRVSFWKEGELTGERLYLMNRSPDPVTNVILQAEVNLDWRDGTTTTRGWRVLRLALQPCSVTIFERNKMSVWGDPKRWGEEPEETRLTPKRVSFTDHGGAIWERRTDGSLHRLNERSDSIKETPRWRAIAYEGEPNVKPVEECGSSGS
;
A
#
# COMPACT_ATOMS: atom_id res chain seq x y z
N MET A 1 -44.69 45.44 -49.12
CA MET A 1 -44.25 44.15 -48.54
C MET A 1 -42.90 43.73 -49.11
N ARG A 2 -41.75 44.25 -48.64
CA ARG A 2 -40.39 43.70 -48.90
C ARG A 2 -39.37 44.26 -47.88
N ALA A 3 -39.60 44.04 -46.59
CA ALA A 3 -38.63 44.42 -45.54
C ALA A 3 -38.51 43.37 -44.41
N GLY A 4 -39.44 42.42 -44.32
CA GLY A 4 -39.46 41.42 -43.23
C GLY A 4 -38.55 40.20 -43.43
N THR A 5 -38.04 39.94 -44.63
CA THR A 5 -37.37 38.66 -44.94
C THR A 5 -35.85 38.68 -44.70
N ILE A 6 -35.20 39.85 -44.71
CA ILE A 6 -33.73 39.95 -44.54
C ILE A 6 -33.35 39.89 -43.05
N ALA A 7 -34.22 40.35 -42.14
CA ALA A 7 -33.96 40.31 -40.70
C ALA A 7 -33.89 38.87 -40.15
N ALA A 8 -34.69 37.94 -40.67
CA ALA A 8 -34.76 36.57 -40.16
C ALA A 8 -33.48 35.74 -40.41
N ILE A 9 -32.73 36.02 -41.48
CA ILE A 9 -31.50 35.28 -41.84
C ILE A 9 -30.31 35.70 -40.97
N VAL A 10 -30.24 36.98 -40.58
CA VAL A 10 -29.16 37.49 -39.72
C VAL A 10 -29.29 36.98 -38.29
N PHE A 11 -30.51 36.79 -37.77
CA PHE A 11 -30.72 36.16 -36.46
C PHE A 11 -30.34 34.67 -36.45
N GLY A 12 -30.55 33.93 -37.55
CA GLY A 12 -30.22 32.50 -37.63
C GLY A 12 -28.71 32.20 -37.68
N ILE A 13 -27.90 33.06 -38.30
CA ILE A 13 -26.44 32.89 -38.35
C ILE A 13 -25.79 33.24 -37.01
N GLY A 14 -26.29 34.26 -36.31
CA GLY A 14 -25.83 34.63 -34.97
C GLY A 14 -26.04 33.53 -33.92
N SER A 15 -27.18 32.83 -33.97
CA SER A 15 -27.47 31.74 -33.03
C SER A 15 -26.55 30.53 -33.19
N VAL A 16 -26.08 30.22 -34.40
CA VAL A 16 -25.19 29.07 -34.66
C VAL A 16 -23.79 29.34 -34.10
N VAL A 17 -23.26 30.55 -34.27
CA VAL A 17 -21.95 30.93 -33.74
C VAL A 17 -21.97 30.94 -32.20
N LEU A 18 -23.03 31.47 -31.59
CA LEU A 18 -23.19 31.46 -30.12
C LEU A 18 -23.30 30.03 -29.57
N THR A 19 -24.01 29.13 -30.27
CA THR A 19 -24.12 27.73 -29.87
C THR A 19 -22.77 27.00 -29.96
N GLY A 20 -21.97 27.29 -31.00
CA GLY A 20 -20.62 26.73 -31.15
C GLY A 20 -19.67 27.15 -30.03
N VAL A 21 -19.70 28.43 -29.64
CA VAL A 21 -18.89 28.96 -28.53
C VAL A 21 -19.32 28.35 -27.18
N ALA A 22 -20.64 28.26 -26.93
CA ALA A 22 -21.16 27.63 -25.71
C ALA A 22 -20.78 26.14 -25.61
N THR A 23 -20.82 25.40 -26.72
CA THR A 23 -20.41 23.98 -26.77
C THR A 23 -18.91 23.81 -26.53
N TYR A 24 -18.08 24.69 -27.09
CA TYR A 24 -16.63 24.66 -26.88
C TYR A 24 -16.25 24.91 -25.41
N PHE A 25 -16.83 25.94 -24.78
CA PHE A 25 -16.63 26.19 -23.35
C PHE A 25 -17.22 25.09 -22.48
N GLY A 26 -18.37 24.53 -22.85
CA GLY A 26 -18.96 23.37 -22.17
C GLY A 26 -18.02 22.14 -22.19
N ALA A 27 -17.39 21.85 -23.32
CA ALA A 27 -16.41 20.77 -23.44
C ALA A 27 -15.13 21.04 -22.63
N MET A 28 -14.68 22.30 -22.56
CA MET A 28 -13.51 22.69 -21.78
C MET A 28 -13.77 22.54 -20.26
N VAL A 29 -14.92 23.01 -19.76
CA VAL A 29 -15.29 22.85 -18.34
C VAL A 29 -15.48 21.38 -17.96
N ALA A 30 -16.07 20.57 -18.85
CA ALA A 30 -16.22 19.13 -18.61
C ALA A 30 -14.85 18.42 -18.50
N LYS A 31 -13.85 18.88 -19.26
CA LYS A 31 -12.48 18.36 -19.18
C LYS A 31 -11.82 18.75 -17.85
N ASP A 32 -11.92 20.01 -17.43
CA ASP A 32 -11.35 20.47 -16.16
C ASP A 32 -11.98 19.76 -14.96
N GLN A 33 -13.30 19.55 -14.97
CA GLN A 33 -13.99 18.80 -13.91
C GLN A 33 -13.55 17.32 -13.85
N LEU A 34 -13.26 16.71 -15.00
CA LEU A 34 -12.78 15.34 -15.06
C LEU A 34 -11.37 15.23 -14.49
N GLU A 35 -10.46 16.14 -14.86
CA GLU A 35 -9.08 16.19 -14.34
C GLU A 35 -9.09 16.40 -12.83
N GLN A 36 -9.87 17.36 -12.32
CA GLN A 36 -10.03 17.57 -10.88
C GLN A 36 -10.59 16.35 -10.16
N SER A 37 -11.56 15.66 -10.76
CA SER A 37 -12.14 14.45 -10.19
C SER A 37 -11.12 13.30 -10.10
N GLN A 38 -10.22 13.19 -11.08
CA GLN A 38 -9.16 12.19 -11.08
C GLN A 38 -8.11 12.48 -10.00
N GLU A 39 -7.66 13.72 -9.88
CA GLU A 39 -6.70 14.13 -8.84
C GLU A 39 -7.25 13.92 -7.43
N ASP A 40 -8.52 14.27 -7.21
CA ASP A 40 -9.20 14.06 -5.93
C ASP A 40 -9.36 12.57 -5.60
N ALA A 41 -9.66 11.74 -6.61
CA ALA A 41 -9.72 10.30 -6.45
C ALA A 41 -8.35 9.72 -6.09
N ASP A 42 -7.31 10.08 -6.82
CA ASP A 42 -5.94 9.61 -6.56
C ASP A 42 -5.43 10.06 -5.18
N ARG A 43 -5.77 11.29 -4.75
CA ARG A 43 -5.44 11.80 -3.42
C ARG A 43 -6.10 10.95 -2.32
N ARG A 44 -7.40 10.66 -2.45
CA ARG A 44 -8.13 9.81 -1.48
C ARG A 44 -7.55 8.40 -1.40
N VAL A 45 -7.22 7.80 -2.55
CA VAL A 45 -6.60 6.46 -2.59
C VAL A 45 -5.24 6.48 -1.86
N ARG A 46 -4.42 7.51 -2.10
CA ARG A 46 -3.13 7.67 -1.42
C ARG A 46 -3.28 7.91 0.09
N GLU A 47 -4.27 8.71 0.50
CA GLU A 47 -4.57 8.95 1.91
C GLU A 47 -4.96 7.65 2.62
N GLN A 48 -5.78 6.80 2.00
CA GLN A 48 -6.13 5.49 2.55
C GLN A 48 -4.89 4.60 2.68
N ALA A 49 -4.06 4.50 1.63
CA ALA A 49 -2.83 3.73 1.67
C ALA A 49 -1.85 4.22 2.75
N SER A 50 -1.84 5.53 3.02
CA SER A 50 -1.00 6.11 4.07
C SER A 50 -1.36 5.63 5.48
N ARG A 51 -2.56 5.10 5.69
CA ARG A 51 -3.06 4.59 6.98
C ARG A 51 -2.60 3.16 7.30
N VAL A 52 -1.98 2.48 6.34
CA VAL A 52 -1.29 1.22 6.60
C VAL A 52 0.08 1.54 7.18
N SER A 53 0.45 0.93 8.30
CA SER A 53 1.74 1.15 8.95
C SER A 53 2.27 -0.15 9.55
N PHE A 54 3.57 -0.20 9.78
CA PHE A 54 4.23 -1.35 10.39
C PHE A 54 5.42 -0.87 11.21
N TRP A 55 5.68 -1.55 12.31
CA TRP A 55 6.81 -1.26 13.18
C TRP A 55 7.15 -2.48 14.02
N LYS A 56 8.28 -2.41 14.71
CA LYS A 56 8.72 -3.41 15.67
C LYS A 56 8.77 -2.79 17.06
N GLU A 57 8.40 -3.57 18.07
CA GLU A 57 8.58 -3.23 19.49
C GLU A 57 9.25 -4.40 20.23
N GLY A 58 9.92 -4.10 21.34
CA GLY A 58 10.52 -5.09 22.23
C GLY A 58 11.93 -5.55 21.82
N GLU A 59 12.53 -6.32 22.73
CA GLU A 59 13.85 -6.95 22.57
C GLU A 59 13.71 -8.44 22.22
N LEU A 60 14.82 -9.15 22.04
CA LEU A 60 14.93 -10.49 21.45
C LEU A 60 13.86 -11.52 21.87
N THR A 61 13.60 -11.65 23.17
CA THR A 61 12.67 -12.66 23.72
C THR A 61 11.21 -12.18 23.76
N GLY A 62 10.97 -10.88 23.61
CA GLY A 62 9.66 -10.24 23.64
C GLY A 62 9.31 -9.49 22.35
N GLU A 63 10.08 -9.71 21.28
CA GLU A 63 9.97 -8.98 20.02
C GLU A 63 8.57 -9.19 19.43
N ARG A 64 7.93 -8.07 19.06
CA ARG A 64 6.63 -8.04 18.42
C ARG A 64 6.70 -7.21 17.16
N LEU A 65 6.19 -7.78 16.08
CA LEU A 65 6.03 -7.10 14.81
C LEU A 65 4.57 -6.70 14.65
N TYR A 66 4.34 -5.41 14.45
CA TYR A 66 3.02 -4.84 14.30
C TYR A 66 2.79 -4.47 12.85
N LEU A 67 1.60 -4.77 12.37
CA LEU A 67 1.12 -4.39 11.06
C LEU A 67 -0.31 -3.89 11.21
N MET A 68 -0.53 -2.62 10.94
CA MET A 68 -1.78 -1.93 11.25
C MET A 68 -2.41 -1.39 9.98
N ASN A 69 -3.73 -1.57 9.87
CA ASN A 69 -4.57 -0.92 8.88
C ASN A 69 -5.56 0.02 9.61
N ARG A 70 -5.31 1.33 9.57
CA ARG A 70 -6.25 2.35 10.10
C ARG A 70 -7.25 2.84 9.05
N SER A 71 -7.30 2.21 7.89
CA SER A 71 -8.31 2.48 6.87
C SER A 71 -9.62 1.77 7.23
N PRO A 72 -10.80 2.38 6.95
CA PRO A 72 -12.08 1.67 7.00
C PRO A 72 -12.20 0.61 5.90
N ASP A 73 -11.30 0.64 4.92
CA ASP A 73 -11.28 -0.30 3.81
C ASP A 73 -10.30 -1.45 4.05
N PRO A 74 -10.64 -2.68 3.65
CA PRO A 74 -9.74 -3.82 3.77
C PRO A 74 -8.54 -3.66 2.83
N VAL A 75 -7.38 -4.15 3.25
CA VAL A 75 -6.21 -4.28 2.36
C VAL A 75 -5.80 -5.75 2.25
N THR A 76 -5.45 -6.15 1.02
CA THR A 76 -5.19 -7.54 0.65
C THR A 76 -3.77 -7.70 0.12
N ASN A 77 -3.35 -8.96 -0.10
CA ASN A 77 -2.01 -9.29 -0.61
C ASN A 77 -0.89 -8.59 0.17
N VAL A 78 -1.05 -8.43 1.48
CA VAL A 78 -0.09 -7.72 2.30
C VAL A 78 1.14 -8.58 2.46
N ILE A 79 2.28 -8.05 2.02
CA ILE A 79 3.57 -8.71 1.95
C ILE A 79 4.56 -7.88 2.75
N LEU A 80 4.83 -8.34 3.97
CA LEU A 80 5.80 -7.74 4.88
C LEU A 80 7.17 -8.35 4.65
N GLN A 81 8.13 -7.50 4.33
CA GLN A 81 9.52 -7.85 4.14
C GLN A 81 10.38 -7.38 5.31
N ALA A 82 11.03 -8.34 5.95
CA ALA A 82 11.97 -8.11 7.04
C ALA A 82 13.33 -8.71 6.69
N GLU A 83 14.37 -7.96 7.05
CA GLU A 83 15.75 -8.43 7.05
C GLU A 83 15.98 -9.31 8.28
N VAL A 84 16.60 -10.46 8.07
CA VAL A 84 16.89 -11.43 9.12
C VAL A 84 18.39 -11.38 9.46
N ASN A 85 18.70 -10.93 10.67
CA ASN A 85 20.06 -10.96 11.21
C ASN A 85 20.20 -12.19 12.11
N LEU A 86 21.23 -12.97 11.88
CA LEU A 86 21.50 -14.23 12.58
C LEU A 86 22.78 -14.07 13.37
N ASP A 87 22.70 -14.20 14.68
CA ASP A 87 23.86 -14.17 15.56
C ASP A 87 24.27 -15.62 15.87
N TRP A 88 25.53 -15.93 15.62
CA TRP A 88 26.09 -17.28 15.73
C TRP A 88 26.99 -17.41 16.96
N ARG A 89 27.21 -18.65 17.41
CA ARG A 89 28.06 -18.98 18.59
C ARG A 89 29.49 -18.45 18.50
N ASP A 90 30.01 -18.34 17.28
CA ASP A 90 31.35 -17.83 17.02
C ASP A 90 31.43 -16.29 17.12
N GLY A 91 30.33 -15.63 17.51
CA GLY A 91 30.22 -14.19 17.64
C GLY A 91 30.03 -13.46 16.30
N THR A 92 29.88 -14.18 15.19
CA THR A 92 29.59 -13.55 13.90
C THR A 92 28.10 -13.25 13.76
N THR A 93 27.77 -12.12 13.13
CA THR A 93 26.41 -11.81 12.68
C THR A 93 26.36 -11.95 11.17
N THR A 94 25.42 -12.75 10.67
CA THR A 94 25.13 -12.78 9.23
C THR A 94 23.74 -12.29 8.93
N THR A 95 23.66 -11.24 8.11
CA THR A 95 22.40 -10.83 7.48
C THR A 95 22.06 -11.83 6.37
N ARG A 96 21.08 -12.71 6.61
CA ARG A 96 20.66 -13.72 5.63
C ARG A 96 19.15 -13.75 5.47
N GLY A 97 18.68 -13.02 4.47
CA GLY A 97 17.41 -13.29 3.82
C GLY A 97 16.32 -12.27 4.09
N TRP A 98 15.27 -12.42 3.29
CA TRP A 98 14.05 -11.64 3.33
C TRP A 98 12.90 -12.57 3.67
N ARG A 99 12.11 -12.23 4.68
CA ARG A 99 10.84 -12.92 4.94
C ARG A 99 9.74 -12.32 4.06
N VAL A 100 8.79 -13.13 3.61
CA VAL A 100 7.52 -12.67 3.04
C VAL A 100 6.38 -13.27 3.85
N LEU A 101 5.66 -12.44 4.60
CA LEU A 101 4.38 -12.81 5.21
C LEU A 101 3.27 -12.36 4.28
N ARG A 102 2.45 -13.28 3.76
CA ARG A 102 1.27 -12.95 2.97
C ARG A 102 0.03 -13.04 3.85
N LEU A 103 -0.64 -11.91 4.04
CA LEU A 103 -1.90 -11.86 4.80
C LEU A 103 -2.88 -10.83 4.22
N ALA A 104 -4.11 -10.87 4.71
CA ALA A 104 -5.07 -9.78 4.57
C ALA A 104 -5.16 -9.02 5.89
N LEU A 105 -5.26 -7.69 5.84
CA LEU A 105 -5.52 -6.89 7.02
C LEU A 105 -6.98 -6.46 7.02
N GLN A 106 -7.65 -6.76 8.12
CA GLN A 106 -9.01 -6.29 8.34
C GLN A 106 -9.01 -4.76 8.46
N PRO A 107 -10.12 -4.09 8.08
CA PRO A 107 -10.31 -2.68 8.39
C PRO A 107 -10.05 -2.38 9.87
N CYS A 108 -9.53 -1.19 10.15
CA CYS A 108 -9.43 -0.67 11.51
C CYS A 108 -8.78 -1.66 12.51
N SER A 109 -7.73 -2.36 12.10
CA SER A 109 -7.12 -3.41 12.91
C SER A 109 -5.60 -3.32 12.99
N VAL A 110 -5.05 -3.89 14.06
CA VAL A 110 -3.63 -4.15 14.21
C VAL A 110 -3.40 -5.64 14.36
N THR A 111 -2.56 -6.18 13.48
CA THR A 111 -2.09 -7.56 13.50
C THR A 111 -0.73 -7.60 14.18
N ILE A 112 -0.61 -8.42 15.21
CA ILE A 112 0.57 -8.55 16.07
C ILE A 112 1.15 -9.94 15.86
N PHE A 113 2.40 -9.98 15.42
CA PHE A 113 3.16 -11.21 15.29
C PHE A 113 4.16 -11.32 16.44
N GLU A 114 3.92 -12.27 17.33
CA GLU A 114 4.81 -12.60 18.44
C GLU A 114 6.03 -13.39 17.99
N ARG A 115 7.20 -13.06 18.53
CA ARG A 115 8.46 -13.67 18.10
C ARG A 115 8.58 -15.17 18.40
N ASN A 116 8.06 -15.62 19.55
CA ASN A 116 8.05 -17.02 19.94
C ASN A 116 7.21 -17.93 19.02
N LYS A 117 6.36 -17.34 18.16
CA LYS A 117 5.58 -18.06 17.14
C LYS A 117 6.23 -17.96 15.75
N MET A 118 7.48 -17.50 15.66
CA MET A 118 8.21 -17.40 14.41
C MET A 118 9.32 -18.44 14.37
N SER A 119 9.19 -19.43 13.49
CA SER A 119 10.24 -20.42 13.27
C SER A 119 11.02 -20.10 12.00
N VAL A 120 12.35 -20.16 12.10
CA VAL A 120 13.24 -20.01 10.94
C VAL A 120 13.24 -21.35 10.19
N TRP A 121 12.63 -21.38 9.01
CA TRP A 121 12.56 -22.55 8.16
C TRP A 121 13.63 -22.50 7.06
N GLY A 122 14.36 -23.61 6.89
CA GLY A 122 15.37 -23.76 5.86
C GLY A 122 16.01 -25.15 5.92
N ASP A 123 16.56 -25.62 4.80
CA ASP A 123 17.23 -26.92 4.70
C ASP A 123 18.44 -27.05 5.66
N PRO A 124 18.33 -27.79 6.78
CA PRO A 124 19.38 -27.85 7.80
C PRO A 124 20.75 -28.28 7.23
N LYS A 125 20.74 -29.13 6.19
CA LYS A 125 21.97 -29.63 5.53
C LYS A 125 22.76 -28.54 4.82
N ARG A 126 22.10 -27.44 4.47
CA ARG A 126 22.71 -26.30 3.77
C ARG A 126 23.21 -25.21 4.72
N TRP A 127 22.83 -25.27 6.00
CA TRP A 127 22.94 -24.14 6.93
C TRP A 127 23.82 -24.36 8.14
N GLY A 128 24.16 -25.61 8.47
CA GLY A 128 24.96 -25.90 9.67
C GLY A 128 24.11 -25.80 10.94
N GLU A 129 24.72 -25.32 12.01
CA GLU A 129 24.09 -25.19 13.33
C GLU A 129 22.92 -24.18 13.33
N GLU A 130 22.04 -24.32 14.33
CA GLU A 130 20.98 -23.33 14.58
C GLU A 130 21.62 -22.05 15.15
N PRO A 131 21.25 -20.85 14.65
CA PRO A 131 21.77 -19.60 15.22
C PRO A 131 21.35 -19.48 16.69
N GLU A 132 22.17 -18.84 17.53
CA GLU A 132 21.80 -18.58 18.93
C GLU A 132 20.66 -17.58 19.01
N GLU A 133 20.76 -16.54 18.19
CA GLU A 133 19.73 -15.52 18.09
C GLU A 133 19.38 -15.26 16.64
N THR A 134 18.13 -14.92 16.43
CA THR A 134 17.66 -14.37 15.17
C THR A 134 17.03 -13.02 15.49
N ARG A 135 17.25 -11.99 14.68
CA ARG A 135 16.66 -10.65 14.86
C ARG A 135 15.94 -10.26 13.59
N LEU A 136 14.74 -9.71 13.73
CA LEU A 136 13.94 -9.28 12.60
C LEU A 136 13.92 -7.76 12.50
N THR A 137 14.33 -7.24 11.36
CA THR A 137 14.27 -5.82 11.08
C THR A 137 13.30 -5.61 9.92
N PRO A 138 12.03 -5.22 10.18
CA PRO A 138 11.11 -4.96 9.08
C PRO A 138 11.68 -3.82 8.24
N LYS A 139 11.52 -3.88 6.91
CA LYS A 139 12.07 -2.87 5.99
C LYS A 139 11.00 -2.22 5.15
N ARG A 140 10.05 -3.03 4.66
CA ARG A 140 8.96 -2.58 3.83
C ARG A 140 7.76 -3.50 3.93
N VAL A 141 6.58 -2.94 3.70
CA VAL A 141 5.35 -3.66 3.46
C VAL A 141 4.81 -3.26 2.09
N SER A 142 4.36 -4.25 1.33
CA SER A 142 3.60 -4.02 0.09
C SER A 142 2.18 -4.55 0.27
N PHE A 143 1.19 -3.91 -0.30
CA PHE A 143 -0.21 -4.31 -0.16
C PHE A 143 -1.05 -3.83 -1.34
N THR A 144 -2.17 -4.50 -1.57
CA THR A 144 -3.20 -4.09 -2.51
C THR A 144 -4.34 -3.42 -1.73
N ASP A 145 -4.65 -2.18 -2.08
CA ASP A 145 -5.79 -1.48 -1.49
C ASP A 145 -7.13 -2.00 -2.03
N HIS A 146 -8.25 -1.47 -1.51
CA HIS A 146 -9.59 -1.85 -1.96
C HIS A 146 -9.87 -1.53 -3.43
N GLY A 147 -9.23 -0.48 -3.97
CA GLY A 147 -9.33 -0.09 -5.38
C GLY A 147 -8.44 -0.91 -6.33
N GLY A 148 -7.65 -1.84 -5.80
CA GLY A 148 -6.74 -2.69 -6.57
C GLY A 148 -5.37 -2.07 -6.85
N ALA A 149 -5.09 -0.86 -6.36
CA ALA A 149 -3.76 -0.27 -6.51
C ALA A 149 -2.78 -0.91 -5.53
N ILE A 150 -1.53 -1.11 -5.99
CA ILE A 150 -0.47 -1.71 -5.21
C ILE A 150 0.39 -0.60 -4.62
N TRP A 151 0.60 -0.67 -3.31
CA TRP A 151 1.39 0.30 -2.56
C TRP A 151 2.57 -0.39 -1.89
N GLU A 152 3.70 0.32 -1.80
CA GLU A 152 4.85 -0.04 -0.98
C GLU A 152 5.07 1.06 0.05
N ARG A 153 5.04 0.68 1.34
CA ARG A 153 5.48 1.53 2.44
C ARG A 153 6.82 1.02 2.98
N ARG A 154 7.77 1.92 3.17
CA ARG A 154 9.10 1.60 3.73
C ARG A 154 9.23 2.11 5.16
N THR A 155 10.27 1.64 5.85
CA THR A 155 10.61 2.03 7.23
C THR A 155 11.01 3.49 7.38
N ASP A 156 11.47 4.13 6.32
CA ASP A 156 11.74 5.57 6.28
C ASP A 156 10.46 6.42 6.18
N GLY A 157 9.29 5.80 6.16
CA GLY A 157 7.99 6.46 6.06
C GLY A 157 7.53 6.74 4.63
N SER A 158 8.37 6.51 3.63
CA SER A 158 8.00 6.70 2.22
C SER A 158 6.88 5.74 1.79
N LEU A 159 6.01 6.25 0.90
CA LEU A 159 4.87 5.54 0.34
C LEU A 159 4.86 5.73 -1.18
N HIS A 160 4.97 4.62 -1.91
CA HIS A 160 5.03 4.59 -3.37
C HIS A 160 3.90 3.73 -3.94
N ARG A 161 3.27 4.21 -5.01
CA ARG A 161 2.37 3.39 -5.84
C ARG A 161 3.24 2.59 -6.82
N LEU A 162 2.98 1.29 -6.92
CA LEU A 162 3.68 0.41 -7.87
C LEU A 162 2.80 0.26 -9.12
N ASN A 163 3.39 0.47 -10.31
CA ASN A 163 2.62 0.59 -11.56
C ASN A 163 2.26 -0.76 -12.20
N GLU A 164 2.88 -1.89 -11.83
CA GLU A 164 2.51 -3.22 -12.32
C GLU A 164 3.18 -4.35 -11.51
N ARG A 165 2.66 -5.58 -11.64
CA ARG A 165 3.10 -6.83 -10.97
C ARG A 165 4.59 -7.17 -11.14
N SER A 166 5.30 -6.50 -12.05
CA SER A 166 6.73 -6.70 -12.34
C SER A 166 7.68 -6.19 -11.24
N ASP A 167 7.28 -5.14 -10.50
CA ASP A 167 7.99 -4.70 -9.30
C ASP A 167 7.53 -5.44 -8.04
N SER A 168 6.39 -6.13 -8.14
CA SER A 168 5.90 -7.01 -7.08
C SER A 168 6.84 -8.20 -7.01
N ILE A 169 7.81 -8.09 -6.11
CA ILE A 169 8.45 -9.22 -5.48
C ILE A 169 9.00 -10.15 -6.55
N LYS A 170 10.12 -9.75 -7.17
CA LYS A 170 11.10 -10.78 -7.50
C LYS A 170 11.36 -11.48 -6.18
N GLU A 171 10.64 -12.58 -5.94
CA GLU A 171 11.03 -13.58 -4.99
C GLU A 171 12.51 -13.73 -5.29
N THR A 172 13.34 -13.31 -4.36
CA THR A 172 14.70 -13.77 -4.34
C THR A 172 14.59 -14.99 -3.45
N PRO A 173 14.13 -16.16 -3.96
CA PRO A 173 14.26 -17.37 -3.19
C PRO A 173 15.74 -17.67 -3.27
N ARG A 174 16.49 -17.15 -2.30
CA ARG A 174 17.76 -17.76 -2.05
C ARG A 174 17.86 -18.27 -0.64
N TRP A 175 17.38 -17.60 0.41
CA TRP A 175 17.81 -18.02 1.75
C TRP A 175 16.76 -17.74 2.86
N ARG A 176 16.54 -18.74 3.74
CA ARG A 176 15.70 -18.82 4.96
C ARG A 176 14.29 -18.20 4.87
N ALA A 177 13.26 -19.03 4.92
CA ALA A 177 11.87 -18.59 5.06
C ALA A 177 11.49 -18.65 6.54
N ILE A 178 11.06 -17.54 7.15
CA ILE A 178 10.53 -17.63 8.51
C ILE A 178 9.03 -17.93 8.40
N ALA A 179 8.59 -19.02 9.01
CA ALA A 179 7.20 -19.41 9.12
C ALA A 179 6.59 -18.80 10.39
N TYR A 180 5.32 -18.39 10.32
CA TYR A 180 4.58 -17.96 11.51
C TYR A 180 3.68 -19.12 11.88
N GLU A 181 3.81 -19.60 13.10
CA GLU A 181 3.08 -20.75 13.60
C GLU A 181 1.77 -20.28 14.23
N GLY A 182 0.67 -20.73 13.64
CA GLY A 182 -0.69 -20.36 14.06
C GLY A 182 -1.19 -19.04 13.48
N GLU A 183 -2.23 -18.51 14.11
CA GLU A 183 -2.85 -17.25 13.69
C GLU A 183 -2.25 -16.07 14.47
N PRO A 184 -1.95 -14.95 13.79
CA PRO A 184 -1.47 -13.75 14.48
C PRO A 184 -2.59 -13.14 15.34
N ASN A 185 -2.21 -12.42 16.38
CA ASN A 185 -3.18 -11.76 17.25
C ASN A 185 -3.70 -10.49 16.55
N VAL A 186 -4.99 -10.44 16.26
CA VAL A 186 -5.64 -9.29 15.60
C VAL A 186 -6.48 -8.53 16.63
N LYS A 187 -6.26 -7.22 16.74
CA LYS A 187 -7.01 -6.35 17.64
C LYS A 187 -7.62 -5.18 16.86
N PRO A 188 -8.82 -4.70 17.24
CA PRO A 188 -9.35 -3.45 16.70
C PRO A 188 -8.50 -2.26 17.14
N VAL A 189 -8.46 -1.22 16.32
CA VAL A 189 -7.88 0.08 16.68
C VAL A 189 -8.98 1.10 17.01
N GLU A 190 -8.75 1.94 18.01
CA GLU A 190 -9.75 2.91 18.49
C GLU A 190 -10.01 4.04 17.48
N GLU A 191 -8.96 4.49 16.79
CA GLU A 191 -9.03 5.58 15.82
C GLU A 191 -8.90 5.06 14.38
N CYS A 192 -10.05 4.87 13.72
CA CYS A 192 -10.13 4.46 12.33
C CYS A 192 -10.60 5.60 11.42
N GLY A 193 -9.91 5.77 10.30
CA GLY A 193 -10.36 6.67 9.24
C GLY A 193 -10.18 8.18 9.49
N SER A 194 -9.80 8.61 10.69
CA SER A 194 -9.52 10.02 10.98
C SER A 194 -8.16 10.45 10.43
N SER A 195 -8.17 11.41 9.50
CA SER A 195 -7.06 12.37 9.38
C SER A 195 -7.09 13.19 10.66
N GLY A 196 -6.00 13.24 11.42
CA GLY A 196 -5.90 14.16 12.56
C GLY A 196 -6.37 15.56 12.13
N SER A 197 -7.43 16.03 12.79
CA SER A 197 -7.99 17.38 12.65
C SER A 197 -7.00 18.44 13.08
#